data_AF-A0A514JTE2-F1
#
_entry.id   AF-A0A514JTE2-F1
#
_cell.length_a   1.000
_cell.length_b   1.000
_cell.length_c   1.000
_cell.angle_alpha   90.00
_cell.angle_beta   90.00
_cell.angle_gamma   90.00
#
_symmetry.space_group_name_H-M   'P 1'
#
loop_
_entity.id
_entity.type
_entity.pdbx_description
1 polymer ?
#
loop_
_entity_poly.entity_id
_entity_poly.type
_entity_poly.pdbx_seq_one_letter_code
_entity_poly.pdbx_strand_id
1 'polypeptide(L)'
;MAWDEWEQVKAAAAERHTAQMQLNQLPADQGGGTSTGESKTESGGSGTLRHSGGPWTRAAGTAGDLRISTESTKKNLLSGHAGVSKGAEGLASLEVLKSVLTSWERRLEAVRDECESLEPKLRAVAKEMGEREGAIAASVRAVSVPTGGRE
;
A
#
# COMPACT_ATOMS: atom_id res chain seq x y z
N MET A 1 2.62 -15.67 35.31
CA MET A 1 1.21 -15.94 34.92
C MET A 1 0.68 -14.87 33.96
N ALA A 2 0.28 -13.66 34.36
CA ALA A 2 -0.22 -12.65 33.40
C ALA A 2 0.83 -12.16 32.36
N TRP A 3 2.11 -12.21 32.73
CA TRP A 3 3.23 -11.88 31.83
C TRP A 3 3.43 -12.92 30.72
N ASP A 4 3.21 -14.20 31.02
CA ASP A 4 3.36 -15.31 30.06
C ASP A 4 2.24 -15.28 29.02
N GLU A 5 1.03 -14.86 29.43
CA GLU A 5 -0.11 -14.61 28.54
C GLU A 5 0.16 -13.43 27.60
N TRP A 6 0.83 -12.39 28.08
CA TRP A 6 1.21 -11.25 27.25
C TRP A 6 2.27 -11.60 26.19
N GLU A 7 3.25 -12.44 26.55
CA GLU A 7 4.21 -12.97 25.57
C GLU A 7 3.56 -13.88 24.52
N GLN A 8 2.58 -14.72 24.92
CA GLN A 8 1.81 -15.54 23.95
C GLN A 8 1.01 -14.69 22.97
N VAL A 9 0.37 -13.61 23.45
CA VAL A 9 -0.40 -12.71 22.57
C VAL A 9 0.52 -11.99 21.58
N LYS A 10 1.73 -11.59 22.00
CA LYS A 10 2.72 -11.00 21.08
C LYS A 10 3.25 -11.99 20.05
N ALA A 11 3.58 -13.21 20.47
CA ALA A 11 4.03 -14.27 19.56
C ALA A 11 2.94 -14.57 18.50
N ALA A 12 1.69 -14.73 18.95
CA ALA A 12 0.56 -14.97 18.05
C ALA A 12 0.24 -13.79 17.13
N ALA A 13 0.57 -12.55 17.52
CA ALA A 13 0.45 -11.38 16.65
C ALA A 13 1.57 -11.34 15.58
N ALA A 14 2.80 -11.68 15.97
CA ALA A 14 3.94 -11.77 15.05
C ALA A 14 3.74 -12.88 14.00
N GLU A 15 3.24 -14.05 14.41
CA GLU A 15 2.94 -15.17 13.50
C GLU A 15 1.86 -14.81 12.47
N ARG A 16 0.78 -14.14 12.89
CA ARG A 16 -0.28 -13.66 11.98
C ARG A 16 0.24 -12.64 10.97
N HIS A 17 1.14 -11.75 11.39
CA HIS A 17 1.79 -10.79 10.50
C HIS A 17 2.71 -11.48 9.49
N THR A 18 3.43 -12.53 9.89
CA THR A 18 4.25 -13.34 8.96
C THR A 18 3.41 -14.16 7.99
N ALA A 19 2.24 -14.65 8.41
CA ALA A 19 1.31 -15.37 7.53
C ALA A 19 0.67 -14.45 6.47
N GLN A 20 0.41 -13.18 6.80
CA GLN A 20 -0.04 -12.19 5.81
C GLN A 20 1.08 -11.72 4.85
N MET A 21 2.35 -11.92 5.21
CA MET A 21 3.51 -11.70 4.35
C MET A 21 3.81 -12.88 3.41
N GLN A 22 2.92 -13.86 3.24
CA GLN A 22 3.01 -14.86 2.14
C GLN A 22 2.49 -14.29 0.82
N LEU A 23 3.08 -13.18 0.39
CA LEU A 23 2.91 -12.63 -0.95
C LEU A 23 3.82 -13.42 -1.89
N ASN A 24 3.22 -14.09 -2.88
CA ASN A 24 3.81 -14.95 -3.92
C ASN A 24 3.85 -16.44 -3.60
N GLN A 25 2.80 -17.17 -3.97
CA GLN A 25 2.94 -18.35 -4.84
C GLN A 25 1.67 -18.49 -5.69
N LEU A 26 1.67 -17.92 -6.90
CA LEU A 26 0.74 -18.31 -7.96
C LEU A 26 1.38 -19.44 -8.77
N PRO A 27 0.68 -20.55 -9.09
CA PRO A 27 1.17 -21.52 -10.06
C PRO A 27 1.18 -20.88 -11.45
N ALA A 28 2.33 -20.92 -12.12
CA ALA A 28 2.41 -20.65 -13.54
C ALA A 28 1.93 -21.89 -14.30
N ASP A 29 0.69 -21.87 -14.80
CA ASP A 29 0.32 -22.41 -16.12
C ASP A 29 -1.20 -22.40 -16.34
N GLN A 30 -1.68 -21.55 -17.26
CA GLN A 30 -2.55 -21.97 -18.38
C GLN A 30 -2.85 -20.77 -19.29
N GLY A 31 -2.37 -20.86 -20.54
CA GLY A 31 -2.72 -19.92 -21.60
C GLY A 31 -3.96 -20.33 -22.39
N GLY A 32 -4.51 -19.35 -23.12
CA GLY A 32 -5.25 -19.54 -24.37
C GLY A 32 -6.77 -19.38 -24.32
N GLY A 33 -7.31 -18.43 -25.10
CA GLY A 33 -8.74 -18.39 -25.45
C GLY A 33 -9.24 -17.03 -25.97
N THR A 34 -9.21 -16.85 -27.28
CA THR A 34 -9.79 -15.73 -28.07
C THR A 34 -11.32 -15.74 -28.11
N SER A 35 -11.99 -14.57 -28.17
CA SER A 35 -12.83 -14.14 -29.32
C SER A 35 -13.81 -12.99 -29.03
N THR A 36 -13.71 -11.95 -29.87
CA THR A 36 -14.79 -11.18 -30.53
C THR A 36 -15.64 -10.18 -29.76
N GLY A 37 -15.53 -8.92 -30.18
CA GLY A 37 -16.47 -7.83 -29.93
C GLY A 37 -16.02 -6.56 -30.65
N GLU A 38 -16.24 -6.50 -31.97
CA GLU A 38 -16.03 -5.30 -32.78
C GLU A 38 -16.96 -4.16 -32.32
N SER A 39 -16.39 -2.97 -32.12
CA SER A 39 -17.06 -1.70 -32.42
C SER A 39 -16.01 -0.62 -32.65
N LYS A 40 -16.02 -0.11 -33.88
CA LYS A 40 -15.16 0.93 -34.41
C LYS A 40 -15.71 2.30 -34.00
N THR A 41 -14.91 3.08 -33.27
CA THR A 41 -14.95 4.55 -33.33
C THR A 41 -13.54 5.10 -33.20
N GLU A 42 -13.05 5.68 -34.28
CA GLU A 42 -11.80 6.43 -34.34
C GLU A 42 -12.07 7.87 -33.89
N SER A 43 -11.38 8.36 -32.85
CA SER A 43 -10.92 9.76 -32.71
C SER A 43 -10.21 9.98 -31.37
N GLY A 44 -8.97 10.47 -31.42
CA GLY A 44 -8.30 11.16 -30.31
C GLY A 44 -7.63 10.27 -29.27
N GLY A 45 -6.30 10.17 -29.32
CA GLY A 45 -5.46 9.52 -28.32
C GLY A 45 -5.59 10.16 -26.93
N SER A 46 -6.61 9.75 -26.19
CA SER A 46 -6.65 9.78 -24.73
C SER A 46 -7.24 8.45 -24.28
N GLY A 47 -6.64 7.36 -24.75
CA GLY A 47 -6.83 6.07 -24.10
C GLY A 47 -6.36 6.27 -22.68
N THR A 48 -7.30 6.33 -21.73
CA THR A 48 -7.02 6.15 -20.31
C THR A 48 -6.16 4.92 -20.22
N LEU A 49 -4.85 5.11 -20.07
CA LEU A 49 -3.91 4.02 -19.94
C LEU A 49 -4.44 3.23 -18.76
N ARG A 50 -5.01 2.04 -19.03
CA ARG A 50 -5.29 1.05 -18.00
C ARG A 50 -3.92 0.65 -17.48
N HIS A 51 -3.39 1.46 -16.58
CA HIS A 51 -2.24 1.11 -15.79
C HIS A 51 -2.66 -0.17 -15.06
N SER A 52 -2.12 -1.30 -15.53
CA SER A 52 -2.01 -2.49 -14.69
C SER A 52 -1.52 -1.98 -13.34
N GLY A 53 -2.13 -2.43 -12.24
CA GLY A 53 -1.78 -1.98 -10.90
C GLY A 53 -0.34 -2.37 -10.60
N GLY A 54 0.62 -1.64 -11.17
CA GLY A 54 2.04 -1.91 -11.12
C GLY A 54 2.57 -1.68 -9.71
N PRO A 55 3.85 -1.97 -9.46
CA PRO A 55 4.43 -1.87 -8.12
C PRO A 55 4.16 -0.50 -7.47
N TRP A 56 4.28 0.59 -8.23
CA TRP A 56 4.02 1.95 -7.75
C TRP A 56 2.55 2.25 -7.44
N THR A 57 1.62 1.81 -8.30
CA THR A 57 0.17 1.96 -8.06
C THR A 57 -0.29 1.14 -6.85
N ARG A 58 0.23 -0.09 -6.69
CA ARG A 58 -0.05 -0.93 -5.52
C ARG A 58 0.52 -0.32 -4.25
N ALA A 59 1.77 0.14 -4.27
CA ALA A 59 2.40 0.82 -3.13
C ALA A 59 1.61 2.07 -2.73
N ALA A 60 1.12 2.85 -3.70
CA ALA A 60 0.25 4.00 -3.43
C ALA A 60 -1.07 3.57 -2.76
N GLY A 61 -1.69 2.48 -3.23
CA GLY A 61 -2.88 1.90 -2.59
C GLY A 61 -2.60 1.48 -1.14
N THR A 62 -1.52 0.73 -0.91
CA THR A 62 -1.10 0.33 0.43
C THR A 62 -0.82 1.52 1.35
N ALA A 63 -0.20 2.59 0.86
CA ALA A 63 -0.01 3.82 1.63
C ALA A 63 -1.37 4.45 2.01
N GLY A 64 -2.33 4.48 1.09
CA GLY A 64 -3.69 4.94 1.38
C GLY A 64 -4.41 4.11 2.43
N ASP A 65 -4.32 2.77 2.34
CA ASP A 65 -4.91 1.85 3.30
C ASP A 65 -4.25 1.99 4.69
N LEU A 66 -2.93 2.14 4.72
CA LEU A 66 -2.18 2.36 5.96
C LEU A 66 -2.55 3.69 6.61
N ARG A 67 -2.75 4.76 5.83
CA ARG A 67 -3.25 6.05 6.34
C ARG A 67 -4.60 5.87 7.05
N ILE A 68 -5.56 5.21 6.39
CA ILE A 68 -6.93 5.03 6.90
C ILE A 68 -6.92 4.16 8.17
N SER A 69 -6.22 3.04 8.13
CA SER A 69 -6.13 2.12 9.28
C SER A 69 -5.38 2.74 10.47
N THR A 70 -4.33 3.54 10.23
CA THR A 70 -3.61 4.28 11.26
C THR A 70 -4.52 5.32 11.94
N GLU A 71 -5.30 6.06 11.17
CA GLU A 71 -6.28 7.01 11.71
C GLU A 71 -7.37 6.31 12.53
N SER A 72 -7.89 5.17 12.07
CA SER A 72 -8.82 4.34 12.84
C SER A 72 -8.18 3.84 14.15
N THR A 73 -6.93 3.41 14.10
CA THR A 73 -6.17 2.94 15.27
C THR A 73 -5.98 4.06 16.29
N LYS A 74 -5.65 5.28 15.85
CA LYS A 74 -5.55 6.47 16.72
C LYS A 74 -6.88 6.76 17.42
N LYS A 75 -8.00 6.74 16.68
CA LYS A 75 -9.34 6.92 17.26
C LYS A 75 -9.69 5.85 18.28
N ASN A 76 -9.41 4.59 17.98
CA ASN A 76 -9.67 3.47 18.88
C ASN A 76 -8.81 3.56 20.16
N LEU A 77 -7.54 3.94 20.03
CA LEU A 77 -6.64 4.14 21.16
C LEU A 77 -7.16 5.23 22.11
N LEU A 78 -7.56 6.38 21.58
CA LEU A 78 -8.15 7.49 22.33
C LEU A 78 -9.45 7.08 23.01
N SER A 79 -10.32 6.37 22.28
CA SER A 79 -11.60 5.90 22.81
C SER A 79 -11.41 4.87 23.92
N GLY A 80 -10.46 3.94 23.77
CA GLY A 80 -10.12 2.97 24.80
C GLY A 80 -9.48 3.59 26.05
N HIS A 81 -8.89 4.78 25.94
CA HIS A 81 -8.35 5.54 27.07
C HIS A 81 -9.37 6.51 27.70
N ALA A 82 -10.58 6.61 27.16
CA ALA A 82 -11.63 7.44 27.75
C ALA A 82 -11.95 6.95 29.17
N GLY A 83 -11.87 7.86 30.14
CA GLY A 83 -12.16 7.55 31.56
C GLY A 83 -11.02 6.87 32.33
N VAL A 84 -9.95 6.42 31.67
CA VAL A 84 -8.80 5.78 32.34
C VAL A 84 -8.17 6.71 33.37
N SER A 85 -8.02 8.01 33.05
CA SER A 85 -7.44 8.99 33.99
C SER A 85 -8.22 9.09 35.31
N LYS A 86 -9.55 8.99 35.25
CA LYS A 86 -10.42 9.03 36.43
C LYS A 86 -10.41 7.71 37.19
N GLY A 87 -10.38 6.58 36.47
CA GLY A 87 -10.34 5.25 37.08
C GLY A 87 -9.00 4.89 37.72
N ALA A 88 -7.91 5.54 37.31
CA ALA A 88 -6.56 5.31 37.78
C ALA A 88 -6.04 6.39 38.76
N GLU A 89 -6.93 7.23 39.31
CA GLU A 89 -6.55 8.23 40.32
C GLU A 89 -5.88 7.56 41.53
N GLY A 90 -4.77 8.15 41.98
CA GLY A 90 -3.96 7.62 43.09
C GLY A 90 -2.95 6.53 42.68
N LEU A 91 -3.01 6.01 41.45
CA LEU A 91 -1.97 5.11 40.95
C LEU A 91 -0.72 5.90 40.56
N ALA A 92 0.42 5.50 41.10
CA ALA A 92 1.72 6.09 40.77
C ALA A 92 2.08 5.98 39.27
N SER A 93 1.46 5.03 38.56
CA SER A 93 1.66 4.81 37.13
C SER A 93 0.84 5.72 36.21
N LEU A 94 -0.10 6.52 36.74
CA LEU A 94 -1.02 7.32 35.93
C LEU A 94 -0.30 8.31 34.99
N GLU A 95 0.70 9.03 35.50
CA GLU A 95 1.45 10.00 34.68
C GLU A 95 2.30 9.31 33.61
N VAL A 96 2.85 8.13 33.91
CA VAL A 96 3.56 7.31 32.93
C VAL A 96 2.60 6.84 31.83
N LEU A 97 1.39 6.41 32.19
CA LEU A 97 0.38 5.98 31.22
C LEU A 97 -0.04 7.13 30.29
N LYS A 98 -0.25 8.34 30.83
CA LYS A 98 -0.54 9.54 30.01
C LYS A 98 0.60 9.84 29.04
N SER A 99 1.85 9.80 29.51
CA SER A 99 3.03 10.02 28.66
C SER A 99 3.11 9.00 27.51
N VAL A 100 2.84 7.72 27.81
CA VAL A 100 2.80 6.64 26.81
C VAL A 100 1.69 6.89 25.79
N LEU A 101 0.48 7.25 26.23
CA LEU A 101 -0.64 7.58 25.35
C LEU A 101 -0.27 8.73 24.38
N THR A 102 0.26 9.84 24.90
CA THR A 102 0.69 10.98 24.08
C THR A 102 1.79 10.59 23.09
N SER A 103 2.74 9.73 23.48
CA SER A 103 3.78 9.23 22.58
C SER A 103 3.18 8.40 21.43
N TRP A 104 2.20 7.54 21.72
CA TRP A 104 1.52 6.75 20.70
C TRP A 104 0.71 7.62 19.74
N GLU A 105 -0.04 8.60 20.25
CA GLU A 105 -0.77 9.56 19.42
C GLU A 105 0.15 10.24 18.41
N ARG A 106 1.31 10.75 18.86
CA ARG A 106 2.29 11.41 17.99
C ARG A 106 2.88 10.47 16.94
N ARG A 107 3.18 9.22 17.31
CA ARG A 107 3.75 8.24 16.37
C ARG A 107 2.73 7.81 15.31
N LEU A 108 1.48 7.57 15.71
CA LEU A 108 0.40 7.24 14.78
C LEU A 108 0.11 8.41 13.84
N GLU A 109 0.14 9.64 14.35
CA GLU A 109 0.02 10.83 13.51
C GLU A 109 1.15 10.94 12.48
N ALA A 110 2.41 10.77 12.91
CA ALA A 110 3.54 10.78 11.99
C ALA A 110 3.44 9.71 10.89
N VAL A 111 3.00 8.49 11.24
CA VAL A 111 2.78 7.42 10.24
C VAL A 111 1.66 7.79 9.27
N ARG A 112 0.55 8.35 9.78
CA ARG A 112 -0.57 8.81 8.94
C ARG A 112 -0.10 9.87 7.95
N ASP A 113 0.60 10.89 8.44
CA ASP A 113 1.06 12.03 7.64
C ASP A 113 2.08 11.59 6.58
N GLU A 114 2.98 10.67 6.91
CA GLU A 114 3.92 10.11 5.93
C GLU A 114 3.17 9.33 4.85
N CYS A 115 2.21 8.48 5.22
CA CYS A 115 1.38 7.74 4.26
C CYS A 115 0.55 8.66 3.36
N GLU A 116 0.00 9.73 3.94
CA GLU A 116 -0.71 10.78 3.21
C GLU A 116 0.22 11.49 2.20
N SER A 117 1.48 11.71 2.56
CA SER A 117 2.48 12.31 1.67
C SER A 117 2.97 11.35 0.59
N LEU A 118 3.15 10.06 0.92
CA LEU A 118 3.68 9.04 0.01
C LEU A 118 2.69 8.62 -1.07
N GLU A 119 1.42 8.42 -0.72
CA GLU A 119 0.39 7.95 -1.65
C GLU A 119 0.36 8.75 -2.97
N PRO A 120 0.23 10.09 -2.98
CA PRO A 120 0.21 10.86 -4.23
C PRO A 120 1.55 10.84 -4.97
N LYS A 121 2.69 10.82 -4.25
CA LYS A 121 4.03 10.73 -4.87
C LYS A 121 4.21 9.41 -5.61
N LEU A 122 3.79 8.31 -5.00
CA LEU A 122 3.86 6.97 -5.61
C LEU A 122 2.96 6.87 -6.85
N ARG A 123 1.78 7.50 -6.83
CA ARG A 123 0.94 7.61 -8.04
C ARG A 123 1.58 8.45 -9.14
N ALA A 124 2.26 9.55 -8.78
CA ALA A 124 2.97 10.37 -9.75
C ALA A 124 4.09 9.59 -10.44
N VAL A 125 4.89 8.83 -9.67
CA VAL A 125 5.93 7.93 -10.22
C VAL A 125 5.31 6.88 -11.13
N ALA A 126 4.20 6.26 -10.73
CA ALA A 126 3.51 5.27 -11.56
C ALA A 126 3.14 5.84 -12.93
N LYS A 127 2.57 7.05 -12.95
CA LYS A 127 2.18 7.76 -14.17
C LYS A 127 3.41 8.07 -15.05
N GLU A 128 4.43 8.70 -14.46
CA GLU A 128 5.61 9.14 -15.21
C GLU A 128 6.37 7.95 -15.84
N MET A 129 6.53 6.86 -15.10
CA MET A 129 7.18 5.64 -15.61
C MET A 129 6.36 5.01 -16.74
N GLY A 130 5.03 4.97 -16.63
CA GLY A 130 4.17 4.46 -17.69
C GLY A 130 4.22 5.28 -18.98
N GLU A 131 4.23 6.61 -18.84
CA GLU A 131 4.38 7.53 -19.98
C GLU A 131 5.75 7.34 -20.67
N ARG A 132 6.84 7.21 -19.88
CA ARG A 132 8.19 6.96 -20.40
C ARG A 132 8.31 5.61 -21.11
N GLU A 133 7.78 4.53 -20.52
CA GLU A 133 7.76 3.20 -21.14
C GLU A 133 6.97 3.20 -22.45
N GLY A 134 5.83 3.89 -22.49
CA GLY A 134 5.03 4.07 -23.71
C GLY A 134 5.81 4.78 -24.83
N ALA A 135 6.53 5.86 -24.49
CA ALA A 135 7.36 6.60 -25.44
C ALA A 135 8.54 5.77 -25.98
N ILE A 136 9.22 5.03 -25.11
CA ILE A 136 10.31 4.12 -25.50
C ILE A 136 9.77 2.99 -26.39
N ALA A 137 8.64 2.40 -26.05
CA ALA A 137 8.05 1.35 -26.87
C ALA A 137 7.67 1.87 -28.28
N ALA A 138 7.22 3.13 -28.38
CA ALA A 138 6.94 3.77 -29.65
C ALA A 138 8.22 4.03 -30.47
N SER A 139 9.29 4.52 -29.84
CA SER A 139 10.57 4.77 -30.53
C SER A 139 11.22 3.47 -31.01
N VAL A 140 11.20 2.40 -30.21
CA VAL A 140 11.70 1.08 -30.60
C VAL A 140 10.92 0.53 -31.81
N ARG A 141 9.59 0.64 -31.82
CA ARG A 141 8.78 0.21 -32.97
C ARG A 141 9.05 1.02 -34.24
N ALA A 142 9.49 2.27 -34.11
CA ALA A 142 9.79 3.12 -35.26
C ALA A 142 11.14 2.80 -35.91
N VAL A 143 12.04 2.08 -35.24
CA VAL A 143 13.32 1.65 -35.81
C VAL A 143 13.09 0.43 -36.70
N SER A 144 13.19 0.63 -38.01
CA SER A 144 13.30 -0.45 -38.99
C SER A 144 14.75 -0.90 -39.13
N VAL A 145 15.03 -2.18 -38.87
CA VAL A 145 16.34 -2.77 -39.20
C VAL A 145 16.31 -3.18 -40.67
N PRO A 146 17.20 -2.66 -41.53
CA PRO A 146 17.31 -3.14 -42.89
C PRO A 146 17.66 -4.62 -42.87
N THR A 147 16.78 -5.48 -43.36
CA THR A 147 17.11 -6.88 -43.65
C THR A 147 18.20 -6.87 -44.71
N GLY A 148 19.44 -7.11 -44.29
CA GLY A 148 20.58 -7.28 -45.17
C GLY A 148 20.25 -8.31 -46.25
N GLY A 149 20.34 -7.86 -47.51
CA GLY A 149 20.16 -8.70 -48.68
C GLY A 149 21.09 -9.91 -48.60
N ARG A 150 20.51 -11.09 -48.86
CA ARG A 150 21.28 -12.29 -49.18
C ARG A 150 21.27 -12.41 -50.69
N GLU A 151 22.46 -12.26 -51.26
CA GLU A 151 22.80 -12.59 -52.65
C GLU A 151 22.51 -14.07 -52.98
#